data_AF-A0A969AKD5-F1
#
_entry.id   AF-A0A969AKD5-F1
#
_cell.length_a   1.000
_cell.length_b   1.000
_cell.length_c   1.000
_cell.angle_alpha   90.00
_cell.angle_beta   90.00
_cell.angle_gamma   90.00
#
_symmetry.space_group_name_H-M   'P 1'
#
loop_
_entity.id
_entity.type
_entity.pdbx_description
1 polymer ?
#
loop_
_entity_poly.entity_id
_entity_poly.type
_entity_poly.pdbx_seq_one_letter_code
_entity_poly.pdbx_strand_id
1 'polypeptide(L)'
;MSETNVTNSDIAIERVVGFAQKFNRTHLDLACHAAFPQTLTPDLLYQIWLRFVPQAPWTAVARIILSRLCREVGYELYEMDIDVRNLLLTELKEDKRFGEQRLNELAEFYNNYLKQQFGSEEREKEDLTQPQYWIALASTNSKQKLSQEIAKAIESRLKQENWKELFRLALSIEAVPKALVEFEAPLINYARGMLNFTTGDLEGAAEEFSKLQRRKRQVDIAGVNLSIPDEVPLVEVELAFLQRLLQVIYENNGDKQAVYSFLQENVEKLNEDLAEILQLWATNILKEAQPDEAQSLATVISNFSMLLTQFPLGSRARNIEIAITGYEIVLSICTREVFPKNWAGIQALLGNAYRDRILGNKAENLEQAITYFKAALQILNRNDFPQDWARTQIFLGEVYIRR
;
A
#
# COMPACT_ATOMS: atom_id res chain seq x y z
N MET A 1 24.80 30.14 8.78
CA MET A 1 23.51 30.40 8.11
C MET A 1 23.02 29.06 7.62
N SER A 2 22.03 28.49 8.29
CA SER A 2 21.39 27.24 7.89
C SER A 2 20.46 27.55 6.72
N GLU A 3 20.73 27.01 5.54
CA GLU A 3 19.77 26.97 4.45
C GLU A 3 18.56 26.15 4.94
N THR A 4 17.47 26.84 5.26
CA THR A 4 16.19 26.21 5.48
C THR A 4 15.77 25.56 4.17
N ASN A 5 15.72 24.23 4.13
CA ASN A 5 15.13 23.46 3.04
C ASN A 5 13.66 23.89 2.87
N VAL A 6 13.41 24.83 1.96
CA VAL A 6 12.06 25.26 1.59
C VAL A 6 11.38 24.07 0.92
N THR A 7 10.26 23.62 1.48
CA THR A 7 9.51 22.50 0.89
C THR A 7 8.69 22.98 -0.32
N ASN A 8 8.33 22.09 -1.24
CA ASN A 8 7.46 22.45 -2.38
C ASN A 8 6.11 23.06 -1.91
N SER A 9 5.61 22.61 -0.74
CA SER A 9 4.43 23.17 -0.09
C SER A 9 4.61 24.63 0.29
N ASP A 10 5.77 25.02 0.84
CA ASP A 10 6.05 26.41 1.22
C ASP A 10 6.06 27.33 -0.02
N ILE A 11 6.65 26.86 -1.12
CA ILE A 11 6.67 27.57 -2.40
C ILE A 11 5.24 27.76 -2.94
N ALA A 12 4.40 26.72 -2.84
CA ALA A 12 3.02 26.79 -3.29
C ALA A 12 2.21 27.81 -2.47
N ILE A 13 2.37 27.82 -1.15
CA ILE A 13 1.76 28.81 -0.24
C ILE A 13 2.21 30.22 -0.63
N GLU A 14 3.51 30.46 -0.82
CA GLU A 14 4.01 31.77 -1.24
C GLU A 14 3.42 32.24 -2.57
N ARG A 15 3.27 31.34 -3.55
CA ARG A 15 2.65 31.66 -4.85
C ARG A 15 1.19 32.07 -4.69
N VAL A 16 0.40 31.31 -3.92
CA VAL A 16 -1.02 31.60 -3.68
C VAL A 16 -1.19 32.90 -2.89
N VAL A 17 -0.43 33.08 -1.80
CA VAL A 17 -0.46 34.30 -0.98
C VAL A 17 -0.02 35.51 -1.79
N GLY A 18 1.06 35.40 -2.57
CA GLY A 18 1.56 36.48 -3.43
C GLY A 18 0.54 36.87 -4.51
N PHE A 19 -0.18 35.90 -5.08
CA PHE A 19 -1.28 36.16 -6.01
C PHE A 19 -2.43 36.92 -5.31
N ALA A 20 -2.83 36.47 -4.12
CA ALA A 20 -3.91 37.07 -3.32
C ALA A 20 -3.56 38.46 -2.77
N GLN A 21 -2.28 38.78 -2.57
CA GLN A 21 -1.83 40.12 -2.20
C GLN A 21 -1.85 41.08 -3.39
N LYS A 22 -1.53 40.56 -4.59
CA LYS A 22 -1.47 41.35 -5.83
C LYS A 22 -2.85 41.65 -6.40
N PHE A 23 -3.82 40.75 -6.19
CA PHE A 23 -5.17 40.85 -6.76
C PHE A 23 -6.23 40.72 -5.67
N ASN A 24 -7.44 41.20 -5.93
CA ASN A 24 -8.52 41.14 -4.94
C ASN A 24 -9.08 39.72 -4.74
N ARG A 25 -9.95 39.55 -3.74
CA ARG A 25 -10.57 38.25 -3.40
C ARG A 25 -11.28 37.58 -4.58
N THR A 26 -11.88 38.33 -5.50
CA THR A 26 -12.60 37.73 -6.63
C THR A 26 -11.66 37.09 -7.66
N HIS A 27 -10.39 37.51 -7.76
CA HIS A 27 -9.39 36.79 -8.55
C HIS A 27 -8.98 35.49 -7.90
N LEU A 28 -8.81 35.49 -6.57
CA LEU A 28 -8.51 34.28 -5.82
C LEU A 28 -9.67 33.29 -5.89
N ASP A 29 -10.92 33.76 -5.73
CA ASP A 29 -12.12 32.94 -5.91
C ASP A 29 -12.10 32.28 -7.30
N LEU A 30 -11.79 33.02 -8.38
CA LEU A 30 -11.67 32.43 -9.73
C LEU A 30 -10.50 31.44 -9.84
N ALA A 31 -9.35 31.73 -9.21
CA ALA A 31 -8.22 30.79 -9.17
C ALA A 31 -8.61 29.47 -8.47
N CYS A 32 -9.38 29.54 -7.38
CA CYS A 32 -9.92 28.37 -6.70
C CYS A 32 -10.81 27.51 -7.60
N HIS A 33 -11.66 28.13 -8.43
CA HIS A 33 -12.49 27.39 -9.39
C HIS A 33 -11.66 26.85 -10.57
N ALA A 34 -10.67 27.61 -11.02
CA ALA A 34 -9.75 27.22 -12.09
C ALA A 34 -8.83 26.05 -11.71
N ALA A 35 -8.62 25.82 -10.41
CA ALA A 35 -7.88 24.66 -9.90
C ALA A 35 -8.64 23.33 -10.08
N PHE A 36 -9.94 23.37 -10.36
CA PHE A 36 -10.75 22.16 -10.54
C PHE A 36 -10.30 21.29 -11.72
N PRO A 37 -10.28 21.78 -12.98
CA PRO A 37 -9.75 21.00 -14.09
C PRO A 37 -8.24 20.76 -13.95
N GLN A 38 -7.74 19.66 -14.53
CA GLN A 38 -6.30 19.38 -14.56
C GLN A 38 -5.56 20.31 -15.53
N THR A 39 -6.17 20.51 -16.71
CA THR A 39 -5.65 21.39 -17.76
C THR A 39 -6.65 22.51 -18.03
N LEU A 40 -6.13 23.70 -18.22
CA LEU A 40 -6.88 24.91 -18.50
C LEU A 40 -6.59 25.38 -19.92
N THR A 41 -7.66 25.66 -20.65
CA THR A 41 -7.60 26.51 -21.85
C THR A 41 -8.15 27.90 -21.50
N PRO A 42 -7.78 28.95 -22.25
CA PRO A 42 -8.40 30.27 -22.09
C PRO A 42 -9.93 30.23 -22.20
N ASP A 43 -10.47 29.41 -23.11
CA ASP A 43 -11.91 29.20 -23.26
C ASP A 43 -12.53 28.56 -22.01
N LEU A 44 -11.99 27.44 -21.53
CA LEU A 44 -12.50 26.77 -20.33
C LEU A 44 -12.47 27.72 -19.12
N LEU A 45 -11.37 28.44 -18.91
CA LEU A 45 -11.28 29.39 -17.80
C LEU A 45 -12.26 30.55 -17.94
N TYR A 46 -12.49 31.03 -19.17
CA TYR A 46 -13.50 32.04 -19.43
C TYR A 46 -14.91 31.54 -19.12
N GLN A 47 -15.24 30.30 -19.49
CA GLN A 47 -16.55 29.71 -19.16
C GLN A 47 -16.72 29.48 -17.65
N ILE A 48 -15.66 29.05 -16.95
CA ILE A 48 -15.66 28.97 -15.48
C ILE A 48 -15.93 30.35 -14.86
N TRP A 49 -15.22 31.38 -15.34
CA TRP A 49 -15.44 32.76 -14.88
C TRP A 49 -16.88 33.21 -15.08
N LEU A 50 -17.41 33.06 -16.30
CA LEU A 50 -18.75 33.49 -16.68
C LEU A 50 -19.82 32.83 -15.81
N ARG A 51 -19.64 31.55 -15.47
CA ARG A 51 -20.63 30.77 -14.72
C ARG A 51 -20.54 30.97 -13.22
N PHE A 52 -19.33 30.99 -12.66
CA PHE A 52 -19.13 30.82 -11.22
C PHE A 52 -18.64 32.08 -10.52
N VAL A 53 -17.88 32.95 -11.21
CA VAL A 53 -17.25 34.13 -10.60
C VAL A 53 -17.40 35.39 -11.48
N PRO A 54 -18.62 35.73 -11.97
CA PRO A 54 -18.83 36.88 -12.86
C PRO A 54 -18.52 38.24 -12.21
N GLN A 55 -18.46 38.28 -10.88
CA GLN A 55 -18.05 39.45 -10.11
C GLN A 55 -16.55 39.78 -10.24
N ALA A 56 -15.73 38.84 -10.70
CA ALA A 56 -14.34 39.13 -11.05
C ALA A 56 -14.30 39.91 -12.37
N PRO A 57 -13.37 40.86 -12.56
CA PRO A 57 -13.22 41.51 -13.86
C PRO A 57 -12.80 40.48 -14.91
N TRP A 58 -13.26 40.63 -16.16
CA TRP A 58 -12.92 39.71 -17.25
C TRP A 58 -11.40 39.52 -17.45
N THR A 59 -10.58 40.51 -17.08
CA THR A 59 -9.12 40.43 -17.08
C THR A 59 -8.55 39.40 -16.10
N ALA A 60 -9.35 38.93 -15.13
CA ALA A 60 -8.93 37.91 -14.16
C ALA A 60 -8.55 36.59 -14.84
N VAL A 61 -9.22 36.22 -15.94
CA VAL A 61 -8.90 35.04 -16.76
C VAL A 61 -7.44 35.06 -17.20
N ALA A 62 -7.03 36.14 -17.87
CA ALA A 62 -5.64 36.31 -18.31
C ALA A 62 -4.66 36.41 -17.13
N ARG A 63 -5.06 37.05 -16.02
CA ARG A 63 -4.21 37.19 -14.84
C ARG A 63 -3.90 35.86 -14.17
N ILE A 64 -4.82 34.90 -14.18
CA ILE A 64 -4.57 33.56 -13.63
C ILE A 64 -3.60 32.79 -14.53
N ILE A 65 -3.92 32.67 -15.83
CA ILE A 65 -3.13 31.88 -16.78
C ILE A 65 -1.69 32.40 -16.91
N LEU A 66 -1.49 33.71 -16.85
CA LEU A 66 -0.17 34.34 -16.94
C LEU A 66 0.52 34.54 -15.58
N SER A 67 -0.09 34.06 -14.48
CA SER A 67 0.54 34.12 -13.15
C SER A 67 1.49 32.96 -12.90
N ARG A 68 2.22 33.03 -11.78
CA ARG A 68 3.04 31.92 -11.27
C ARG A 68 2.22 30.74 -10.73
N LEU A 69 0.88 30.82 -10.74
CA LEU A 69 0.02 29.69 -10.38
C LEU A 69 -0.03 28.65 -11.50
N CYS A 70 0.13 29.09 -12.76
CA CYS A 70 0.03 28.25 -13.93
C CYS A 70 1.37 28.17 -14.68
N ARG A 71 1.54 27.10 -15.46
CA ARG A 71 2.58 26.95 -16.48
C ARG A 71 1.94 26.55 -17.80
N GLU A 72 2.51 27.00 -18.91
CA GLU A 72 2.11 26.54 -20.23
C GLU A 72 2.74 25.17 -20.51
N VAL A 73 1.93 24.21 -20.93
CA VAL A 73 2.34 22.81 -21.22
C VAL A 73 2.10 22.42 -22.68
N GLY A 74 1.44 23.29 -23.45
CA GLY A 74 1.17 23.12 -24.87
C GLY A 74 0.49 24.37 -25.41
N TYR A 75 0.23 24.41 -26.73
CA TYR A 75 -0.42 25.54 -27.37
C TYR A 75 -1.79 25.82 -26.72
N GLU A 76 -1.91 26.98 -26.05
CA GLU A 76 -3.09 27.40 -25.29
C GLU A 76 -3.53 26.41 -24.18
N LEU A 77 -2.61 25.58 -23.70
CA LEU A 77 -2.84 24.60 -22.64
C LEU A 77 -1.96 24.91 -21.43
N TYR A 78 -2.62 25.05 -20.28
CA TYR A 78 -1.97 25.44 -19.03
C TYR A 78 -2.29 24.46 -17.92
N GLU A 79 -1.34 24.24 -17.02
CA GLU A 79 -1.52 23.44 -15.81
C GLU A 79 -1.19 24.28 -14.59
N MET A 80 -1.96 24.09 -13.52
CA MET A 80 -1.55 24.57 -12.21
C MET A 80 -0.55 23.59 -11.59
N ASP A 81 0.43 24.15 -10.89
CA ASP A 81 1.33 23.37 -10.04
C ASP A 81 0.53 22.51 -9.05
N ILE A 82 0.93 21.26 -8.83
CA ILE A 82 0.11 20.27 -8.11
C ILE A 82 -0.18 20.69 -6.67
N ASP A 83 0.78 21.32 -6.00
CA ASP A 83 0.65 21.78 -4.62
C ASP A 83 -0.20 23.05 -4.56
N VAL A 84 -0.03 23.96 -5.52
CA VAL A 84 -0.89 25.15 -5.68
C VAL A 84 -2.35 24.73 -5.92
N ARG A 85 -2.57 23.77 -6.81
CA ARG A 85 -3.89 23.25 -7.15
C ARG A 85 -4.57 22.62 -5.94
N ASN A 86 -3.83 21.82 -5.16
CA ASN A 86 -4.33 21.24 -3.92
C ASN A 86 -4.73 22.31 -2.90
N LEU A 87 -3.91 23.33 -2.68
CA LEU A 87 -4.21 24.43 -1.75
C LEU A 87 -5.48 25.19 -2.15
N LEU A 88 -5.58 25.56 -3.43
CA LEU A 88 -6.72 26.30 -3.97
C LEU A 88 -8.04 25.50 -3.92
N LEU A 89 -7.99 24.19 -4.15
CA LEU A 89 -9.15 23.31 -4.02
C LEU A 89 -9.55 23.08 -2.56
N THR A 90 -8.60 22.96 -1.65
CA THR A 90 -8.87 22.95 -0.20
C THR A 90 -9.55 24.24 0.22
N GLU A 91 -9.05 25.40 -0.23
CA GLU A 91 -9.68 26.69 0.05
C GLU A 91 -11.11 26.76 -0.51
N LEU A 92 -11.35 26.28 -1.74
CA LEU A 92 -12.68 26.21 -2.33
C LEU A 92 -13.65 25.35 -1.50
N LYS A 93 -13.14 24.21 -1.02
CA LYS A 93 -13.90 23.22 -0.26
C LYS A 93 -14.23 23.69 1.16
N GLU A 94 -13.33 24.41 1.80
CA GLU A 94 -13.49 24.90 3.18
C GLU A 94 -14.24 26.25 3.26
N ASP A 95 -14.30 27.01 2.16
CA ASP A 95 -15.01 28.28 2.11
C ASP A 95 -16.53 28.06 2.24
N LYS A 96 -17.11 28.66 3.30
CA LYS A 96 -18.55 28.56 3.62
C LYS A 96 -19.47 29.06 2.50
N ARG A 97 -18.98 29.89 1.58
CA ARG A 97 -19.74 30.39 0.42
C ARG A 97 -19.87 29.35 -0.69
N PHE A 98 -19.00 28.34 -0.71
CA PHE A 98 -18.82 27.41 -1.82
C PHE A 98 -19.03 25.97 -1.37
N GLY A 99 -18.10 25.45 -0.57
CA GLY A 99 -18.16 24.10 0.00
C GLY A 99 -18.26 22.98 -1.03
N GLU A 100 -18.69 21.82 -0.55
CA GLU A 100 -18.98 20.62 -1.37
C GLU A 100 -20.00 20.88 -2.47
N GLN A 101 -20.96 21.78 -2.24
CA GLN A 101 -21.96 22.12 -3.26
C GLN A 101 -21.29 22.70 -4.51
N ARG A 102 -20.36 23.65 -4.34
CA ARG A 102 -19.67 24.26 -5.49
C ARG A 102 -18.83 23.24 -6.25
N LEU A 103 -18.18 22.31 -5.55
CA LEU A 103 -17.41 21.23 -6.19
C LEU A 103 -18.30 20.35 -7.07
N ASN A 104 -19.51 20.00 -6.60
CA ASN A 104 -20.47 19.25 -7.40
C ASN A 104 -20.94 20.03 -8.64
N GLU A 105 -21.22 21.33 -8.50
CA GLU A 105 -21.62 22.18 -9.63
C GLU A 105 -20.49 22.32 -10.66
N LEU A 106 -19.24 22.48 -10.21
CA LEU A 106 -18.05 22.48 -11.06
C LEU A 106 -17.87 21.14 -11.78
N ALA A 107 -18.11 20.03 -11.08
CA ALA A 107 -18.03 18.69 -11.65
C ALA A 107 -19.04 18.47 -12.77
N GLU A 108 -20.29 18.86 -12.54
CA GLU A 108 -21.36 18.77 -13.54
C GLU A 108 -21.07 19.67 -14.74
N PHE A 109 -20.67 20.92 -14.49
CA PHE A 109 -20.27 21.86 -15.53
C PHE A 109 -19.11 21.31 -16.36
N TYR A 110 -18.05 20.84 -15.71
CA TYR A 110 -16.86 20.36 -16.38
C TYR A 110 -17.15 19.09 -17.19
N ASN A 111 -17.91 18.15 -16.64
CA ASN A 111 -18.37 16.97 -17.40
C ASN A 111 -19.14 17.34 -18.67
N ASN A 112 -20.03 18.34 -18.59
CA ASN A 112 -20.79 18.81 -19.74
C ASN A 112 -19.88 19.51 -20.76
N TYR A 113 -18.92 20.31 -20.29
CA TYR A 113 -17.91 20.94 -21.14
C TYR A 113 -17.10 19.89 -21.92
N LEU A 114 -16.60 18.85 -21.24
CA LEU A 114 -15.84 17.77 -21.87
C LEU A 114 -16.67 17.03 -22.93
N LYS A 115 -17.94 16.72 -22.65
CA LYS A 115 -18.84 16.08 -23.62
C LYS A 115 -19.04 16.92 -24.88
N GLN A 116 -19.20 18.23 -24.71
CA GLN A 116 -19.39 19.16 -25.83
C GLN A 116 -18.13 19.32 -26.67
N GLN A 117 -16.97 19.46 -26.01
CA GLN A 117 -15.70 19.71 -26.68
C GLN A 117 -15.17 18.49 -27.42
N PHE A 118 -15.40 17.28 -26.90
CA PHE A 118 -14.77 16.07 -27.41
C PHE A 118 -15.71 15.09 -28.16
N GLY A 119 -17.03 15.18 -27.99
CA GLY A 119 -18.00 14.36 -28.76
C GLY A 119 -17.94 12.84 -28.53
N SER A 120 -18.96 12.11 -28.98
CA SER A 120 -19.19 10.67 -28.75
C SER A 120 -18.52 9.76 -29.80
N GLU A 121 -17.19 9.80 -29.96
CA GLU A 121 -16.48 8.79 -30.77
C GLU A 121 -15.47 8.03 -29.91
N GLU A 122 -15.73 6.74 -29.73
CA GLU A 122 -15.46 5.96 -28.53
C GLU A 122 -14.08 5.31 -28.39
N ARG A 123 -13.11 5.44 -29.32
CA ARG A 123 -11.90 4.57 -29.24
C ARG A 123 -10.54 5.26 -29.13
N GLU A 124 -10.33 6.44 -29.71
CA GLU A 124 -9.10 7.21 -29.51
C GLU A 124 -9.26 8.32 -28.45
N LYS A 125 -10.49 8.61 -28.03
CA LYS A 125 -10.84 9.72 -27.10
C LYS A 125 -10.86 9.31 -25.63
N GLU A 126 -10.94 8.02 -25.34
CA GLU A 126 -10.87 7.49 -23.96
C GLU A 126 -9.51 7.80 -23.32
N ASP A 127 -8.44 7.77 -24.11
CA ASP A 127 -7.06 7.88 -23.63
C ASP A 127 -6.57 9.33 -23.46
N LEU A 128 -7.40 10.37 -23.56
CA LEU A 128 -7.00 11.75 -23.18
C LEU A 128 -7.96 12.36 -22.17
N THR A 129 -9.23 11.94 -22.18
CA THR A 129 -10.30 12.50 -21.36
C THR A 129 -10.53 11.76 -20.04
N GLN A 130 -10.07 10.51 -19.90
CA GLN A 130 -10.28 9.70 -18.69
C GLN A 130 -9.78 10.37 -17.38
N PRO A 131 -8.55 10.92 -17.30
CA PRO A 131 -8.10 11.65 -16.11
C PRO A 131 -9.01 12.82 -15.72
N GLN A 132 -9.52 13.53 -16.73
CA GLN A 132 -10.42 14.66 -16.55
C GLN A 132 -11.81 14.21 -16.08
N TYR A 133 -12.29 13.09 -16.61
CA TYR A 133 -13.51 12.44 -16.14
C TYR A 133 -13.38 11.94 -14.70
N TRP A 134 -12.23 11.37 -14.32
CA TRP A 134 -11.96 10.91 -12.95
C TRP A 134 -11.97 12.06 -11.95
N ILE A 135 -11.45 13.23 -12.31
CA ILE A 135 -11.53 14.44 -11.48
C ILE A 135 -12.98 14.84 -11.22
N ALA A 136 -13.82 14.85 -12.26
CA ALA A 136 -15.22 15.18 -12.11
C ALA A 136 -15.98 14.12 -11.30
N LEU A 137 -15.68 12.84 -11.49
CA LEU A 137 -16.28 11.76 -10.71
C LEU A 137 -15.83 11.80 -9.24
N ALA A 138 -14.58 12.15 -8.98
CA ALA A 138 -14.01 12.30 -7.64
C ALA A 138 -14.83 13.28 -6.78
N SER A 139 -15.16 14.44 -7.33
CA SER A 139 -15.98 15.47 -6.68
C SER A 139 -17.44 15.05 -6.38
N THR A 140 -17.95 13.98 -7.01
CA THR A 140 -19.32 13.48 -6.76
C THR A 140 -19.41 12.44 -5.63
N ASN A 141 -18.34 12.30 -4.82
CA ASN A 141 -18.25 11.41 -3.65
C ASN A 141 -18.48 9.91 -3.91
N SER A 142 -18.34 9.44 -5.15
CA SER A 142 -18.44 8.01 -5.49
C SER A 142 -17.06 7.34 -5.49
N LYS A 143 -16.35 7.37 -4.35
CA LYS A 143 -14.96 6.85 -4.21
C LYS A 143 -14.82 5.42 -4.71
N GLN A 144 -15.77 4.55 -4.34
CA GLN A 144 -15.78 3.15 -4.74
C GLN A 144 -15.97 2.99 -6.25
N LYS A 145 -16.92 3.71 -6.84
CA LYS A 145 -17.16 3.68 -8.28
C LYS A 145 -15.96 4.20 -9.06
N LEU A 146 -15.36 5.30 -8.61
CA LEU A 146 -14.15 5.84 -9.25
C LEU A 146 -13.00 4.85 -9.19
N SER A 147 -12.73 4.25 -8.03
CA SER A 147 -11.67 3.25 -7.88
C SER A 147 -11.91 2.04 -8.80
N GLN A 148 -13.16 1.61 -8.94
CA GLN A 148 -13.53 0.54 -9.86
C GLN A 148 -13.34 0.92 -11.34
N GLU A 149 -13.71 2.14 -11.75
CA GLU A 149 -13.52 2.63 -13.12
C GLU A 149 -12.03 2.75 -13.47
N ILE A 150 -11.22 3.28 -12.55
CA ILE A 150 -9.76 3.34 -12.71
C ILE A 150 -9.18 1.93 -12.85
N ALA A 151 -9.56 1.02 -11.95
CA ALA A 151 -9.05 -0.35 -11.99
C ALA A 151 -9.42 -1.06 -13.30
N LYS A 152 -10.65 -0.89 -13.81
CA LYS A 152 -11.05 -1.42 -15.13
C LYS A 152 -10.23 -0.84 -16.28
N ALA A 153 -9.96 0.46 -16.25
CA ALA A 153 -9.12 1.11 -17.26
C ALA A 153 -7.70 0.53 -17.25
N ILE A 154 -7.10 0.37 -16.06
CA ILE A 154 -5.79 -0.28 -15.90
C ILE A 154 -5.85 -1.73 -16.42
N GLU A 155 -6.83 -2.52 -15.99
CA GLU A 155 -7.00 -3.92 -16.40
C GLU A 155 -7.07 -4.07 -17.93
N SER A 156 -7.84 -3.21 -18.59
CA SER A 156 -7.97 -3.20 -20.04
C SER A 156 -6.64 -2.92 -20.74
N ARG A 157 -5.80 -2.03 -20.21
CA ARG A 157 -4.53 -1.63 -20.83
C ARG A 157 -3.42 -2.63 -20.53
N LEU A 158 -3.47 -3.30 -19.37
CA LEU A 158 -2.64 -4.47 -19.06
C LEU A 158 -2.87 -5.60 -20.06
N LYS A 159 -4.15 -5.94 -20.34
CA LYS A 159 -4.50 -6.98 -21.33
C LYS A 159 -4.02 -6.67 -22.75
N GLN A 160 -3.80 -5.39 -23.05
CA GLN A 160 -3.32 -4.92 -24.35
C GLN A 160 -1.80 -4.68 -24.37
N GLU A 161 -1.11 -4.89 -23.24
CA GLU A 161 0.31 -4.56 -23.06
C GLU A 161 0.64 -3.10 -23.46
N ASN A 162 -0.32 -2.18 -23.26
CA ASN A 162 -0.15 -0.78 -23.63
C ASN A 162 0.54 -0.02 -22.50
N TRP A 163 1.85 -0.26 -22.36
CA TRP A 163 2.69 0.30 -21.28
C TRP A 163 2.73 1.82 -21.26
N LYS A 164 2.67 2.46 -22.44
CA LYS A 164 2.64 3.91 -22.56
C LYS A 164 1.37 4.49 -21.92
N GLU A 165 0.21 3.90 -22.20
CA GLU A 165 -1.03 4.35 -21.57
C GLU A 165 -1.09 3.97 -20.09
N LEU A 166 -0.52 2.84 -19.68
CA LEU A 166 -0.44 2.49 -18.25
C LEU A 166 0.39 3.51 -17.46
N PHE A 167 1.53 3.94 -17.99
CA PHE A 167 2.31 5.04 -17.41
C PHE A 167 1.47 6.32 -17.30
N ARG A 168 0.76 6.69 -18.38
CA ARG A 168 -0.09 7.88 -18.42
C ARG A 168 -1.23 7.83 -17.41
N LEU A 169 -1.92 6.70 -17.30
CA LEU A 169 -3.01 6.48 -16.34
C LEU A 169 -2.48 6.52 -14.91
N ALA A 170 -1.37 5.85 -14.63
CA ALA A 170 -0.78 5.84 -13.29
C ALA A 170 -0.32 7.22 -12.83
N LEU A 171 0.30 8.02 -13.72
CA LEU A 171 0.60 9.43 -13.45
C LEU A 171 -0.65 10.25 -13.16
N SER A 172 -1.74 9.96 -13.88
CA SER A 172 -3.00 10.68 -13.73
C SER A 172 -3.66 10.40 -12.38
N ILE A 173 -3.50 9.20 -11.82
CA ILE A 173 -3.99 8.83 -10.48
C ILE A 173 -3.26 9.65 -9.42
N GLU A 174 -1.93 9.77 -9.53
CA GLU A 174 -1.10 10.62 -8.64
C GLU A 174 -1.47 12.10 -8.74
N ALA A 175 -1.93 12.54 -9.92
CA ALA A 175 -2.31 13.92 -10.19
C ALA A 175 -3.72 14.30 -9.69
N VAL A 176 -4.53 13.35 -9.20
CA VAL A 176 -5.84 13.66 -8.63
C VAL A 176 -5.66 14.40 -7.30
N PRO A 177 -6.22 15.61 -7.13
CA PRO A 177 -6.08 16.37 -5.90
C PRO A 177 -6.68 15.64 -4.70
N LYS A 178 -5.91 15.51 -3.61
CA LYS A 178 -6.37 14.89 -2.36
C LYS A 178 -7.61 15.57 -1.77
N ALA A 179 -7.75 16.88 -2.03
CA ALA A 179 -8.91 17.68 -1.63
C ALA A 179 -10.23 17.17 -2.26
N LEU A 180 -10.17 16.59 -3.47
CA LEU A 180 -11.32 16.03 -4.16
C LEU A 180 -11.60 14.61 -3.69
N VAL A 181 -10.61 13.72 -3.78
CA VAL A 181 -10.70 12.34 -3.29
C VAL A 181 -9.37 11.90 -2.73
N GLU A 182 -9.44 11.29 -1.55
CA GLU A 182 -8.37 10.47 -1.02
C GLU A 182 -8.63 9.02 -1.42
N PHE A 183 -7.83 8.53 -2.37
CA PHE A 183 -7.88 7.15 -2.84
C PHE A 183 -7.44 6.17 -1.75
N GLU A 184 -7.95 4.94 -1.83
CA GLU A 184 -7.49 3.87 -0.98
C GLU A 184 -6.04 3.51 -1.31
N ALA A 185 -5.26 3.18 -0.27
CA ALA A 185 -3.84 2.84 -0.40
C ALA A 185 -3.53 1.77 -1.46
N PRO A 186 -4.36 0.72 -1.68
CA PRO A 186 -4.08 -0.28 -2.71
C PRO A 186 -4.00 0.28 -4.13
N LEU A 187 -4.91 1.20 -4.49
CA LEU A 187 -4.91 1.77 -5.85
C LEU A 187 -3.68 2.64 -6.10
N ILE A 188 -3.29 3.44 -5.10
CA ILE A 188 -2.10 4.30 -5.17
C ILE A 188 -0.83 3.45 -5.27
N ASN A 189 -0.66 2.46 -4.40
CA ASN A 189 0.53 1.60 -4.41
C ASN A 189 0.62 0.80 -5.73
N TYR A 190 -0.52 0.33 -6.26
CA TYR A 190 -0.54 -0.33 -7.56
C TYR A 190 -0.14 0.62 -8.70
N ALA A 191 -0.68 1.85 -8.72
CA ALA A 191 -0.30 2.87 -9.70
C ALA A 191 1.20 3.19 -9.64
N ARG A 192 1.76 3.35 -8.43
CA ARG A 192 3.20 3.57 -8.20
C ARG A 192 4.05 2.41 -8.70
N GLY A 193 3.66 1.18 -8.36
CA GLY A 193 4.33 -0.02 -8.86
C GLY A 193 4.36 -0.05 -10.39
N MET A 194 3.25 0.31 -11.03
CA MET A 194 3.18 0.43 -12.49
C MET A 194 4.02 1.58 -13.05
N LEU A 195 4.13 2.72 -12.38
CA LEU A 195 5.02 3.82 -12.79
C LEU A 195 6.49 3.39 -12.78
N ASN A 196 6.92 2.77 -11.69
CA ASN A 196 8.29 2.27 -11.56
C ASN A 196 8.56 1.20 -12.63
N PHE A 197 7.62 0.27 -12.83
CA PHE A 197 7.73 -0.77 -13.86
C PHE A 197 7.87 -0.17 -15.27
N THR A 198 6.98 0.73 -15.65
CA THR A 198 6.97 1.35 -16.99
C THR A 198 8.14 2.29 -17.25
N THR A 199 8.84 2.73 -16.20
CA THR A 199 10.08 3.53 -16.29
C THR A 199 11.35 2.68 -16.20
N GLY A 200 11.23 1.36 -16.00
CA GLY A 200 12.33 0.41 -15.94
C GLY A 200 12.92 0.18 -14.54
N ASP A 201 12.37 0.81 -13.50
CA ASP A 201 12.73 0.56 -12.12
C ASP A 201 11.98 -0.66 -11.58
N LEU A 202 12.50 -1.85 -11.88
CA LEU A 202 11.87 -3.11 -11.49
C LEU A 202 11.92 -3.34 -9.98
N GLU A 203 12.98 -2.89 -9.30
CA GLU A 203 13.12 -3.02 -7.84
C GLU A 203 12.13 -2.11 -7.13
N GLY A 204 12.06 -0.83 -7.50
CA GLY A 204 11.07 0.10 -6.97
C GLY A 204 9.64 -0.34 -7.29
N ALA A 205 9.40 -0.99 -8.43
CA ALA A 205 8.09 -1.58 -8.73
C ALA A 205 7.75 -2.72 -7.75
N ALA A 206 8.69 -3.66 -7.56
CA ALA A 206 8.52 -4.76 -6.64
C ALA A 206 8.30 -4.29 -5.19
N GLU A 207 9.00 -3.25 -4.76
CA GLU A 207 8.80 -2.63 -3.45
C GLU A 207 7.36 -2.10 -3.28
N GLU A 208 6.82 -1.37 -4.24
CA GLU A 208 5.45 -0.87 -4.18
C GLU A 208 4.40 -1.98 -4.23
N PHE A 209 4.60 -2.99 -5.09
CA PHE A 209 3.71 -4.14 -5.16
C PHE A 209 3.77 -5.03 -3.91
N SER A 210 4.91 -5.08 -3.20
CA SER A 210 5.04 -5.84 -1.94
C SER A 210 4.15 -5.30 -0.82
N LYS A 211 3.74 -4.02 -0.91
CA LYS A 211 2.83 -3.37 0.05
C LYS A 211 1.37 -3.79 -0.13
N LEU A 212 1.06 -4.49 -1.22
CA LEU A 212 -0.30 -4.88 -1.58
C LEU A 212 -0.65 -6.25 -1.03
N GLN A 213 -1.91 -6.43 -0.63
CA GLN A 213 -2.45 -7.76 -0.42
C GLN A 213 -2.64 -8.44 -1.77
N ARG A 214 -1.73 -9.34 -2.10
CA ARG A 214 -1.72 -10.10 -3.35
C ARG A 214 -2.04 -11.57 -3.12
N ARG A 215 -2.64 -12.21 -4.13
CA ARG A 215 -2.72 -13.66 -4.26
C ARG A 215 -1.86 -14.04 -5.47
N LYS A 216 -0.68 -14.58 -5.23
CA LYS A 216 0.36 -14.71 -6.28
C LYS A 216 0.64 -13.33 -6.89
N ARG A 217 0.58 -13.20 -8.21
CA ARG A 217 0.77 -11.95 -8.97
C ARG A 217 -0.54 -11.20 -9.26
N GLN A 218 -1.56 -11.36 -8.41
CA GLN A 218 -2.87 -10.73 -8.59
C GLN A 218 -3.27 -9.90 -7.37
N VAL A 219 -3.84 -8.73 -7.61
CA VAL A 219 -4.31 -7.80 -6.57
C VAL A 219 -5.77 -7.42 -6.85
N ASP A 220 -6.64 -7.61 -5.87
CA ASP A 220 -8.03 -7.12 -5.95
C ASP A 220 -8.08 -5.65 -5.56
N ILE A 221 -8.58 -4.81 -6.47
CA ILE A 221 -8.79 -3.38 -6.24
C ILE A 221 -10.22 -3.05 -6.67
N ALA A 222 -11.06 -2.69 -5.69
CA ALA A 222 -12.47 -2.38 -5.90
C ALA A 222 -13.24 -3.48 -6.68
N GLY A 223 -12.92 -4.76 -6.43
CA GLY A 223 -13.53 -5.91 -7.09
C GLY A 223 -13.03 -6.17 -8.52
N VAL A 224 -11.96 -5.49 -8.95
CA VAL A 224 -11.26 -5.73 -10.21
C VAL A 224 -9.91 -6.35 -9.89
N ASN A 225 -9.59 -7.46 -10.56
CA ASN A 225 -8.38 -8.23 -10.25
C ASN A 225 -7.26 -7.86 -11.24
N LEU A 226 -6.25 -7.16 -10.75
CA LEU A 226 -5.14 -6.64 -11.55
C LEU A 226 -3.91 -7.53 -11.44
N SER A 227 -3.28 -7.82 -12.58
CA SER A 227 -2.06 -8.63 -12.66
C SER A 227 -0.80 -7.80 -12.45
N ILE A 228 0.22 -8.34 -11.79
CA ILE A 228 1.56 -7.74 -11.69
C ILE A 228 2.44 -8.31 -12.82
N PRO A 229 3.09 -7.47 -13.66
CA PRO A 229 3.93 -7.92 -14.78
C PRO A 229 5.04 -8.89 -14.36
N ASP A 230 5.25 -9.96 -15.14
CA ASP A 230 6.12 -11.09 -14.80
C ASP A 230 7.58 -10.72 -14.58
N GLU A 231 8.05 -9.64 -15.20
CA GLU A 231 9.41 -9.12 -15.09
C GLU A 231 9.70 -8.48 -13.72
N VAL A 232 8.66 -8.12 -12.96
CA VAL A 232 8.82 -7.54 -11.62
C VAL A 232 9.37 -8.61 -10.65
N PRO A 233 10.53 -8.42 -10.01
CA PRO A 233 11.21 -9.44 -9.21
C PRO A 233 10.65 -9.54 -7.77
N LEU A 234 9.38 -9.97 -7.64
CA LEU A 234 8.70 -10.04 -6.33
C LEU A 234 9.40 -11.01 -5.36
N VAL A 235 9.83 -12.17 -5.87
CA VAL A 235 10.42 -13.23 -5.05
C VAL A 235 11.79 -12.79 -4.53
N GLU A 236 12.59 -12.13 -5.36
CA GLU A 236 13.93 -11.65 -5.01
C GLU A 236 13.87 -10.58 -3.92
N VAL A 237 12.92 -9.64 -4.02
CA VAL A 237 12.73 -8.59 -3.00
C VAL A 237 12.26 -9.17 -1.67
N GLU A 238 11.33 -10.12 -1.69
CA GLU A 238 10.85 -10.79 -0.48
C GLU A 238 11.92 -11.70 0.14
N LEU A 239 12.72 -12.37 -0.70
CA LEU A 239 13.87 -13.14 -0.26
C LEU A 239 14.93 -12.26 0.39
N ALA A 240 15.23 -11.10 -0.21
CA ALA A 240 16.17 -10.13 0.36
C ALA A 240 15.67 -9.60 1.72
N PHE A 241 14.37 -9.32 1.83
CA PHE A 241 13.74 -8.97 3.10
C PHE A 241 13.89 -10.09 4.14
N LEU A 242 13.55 -11.33 3.78
CA LEU A 242 13.68 -12.49 4.67
C LEU A 242 15.12 -12.65 5.15
N GLN A 243 16.10 -12.62 4.25
CA GLN A 243 17.51 -12.76 4.59
C GLN A 243 17.96 -11.63 5.53
N ARG A 244 17.56 -10.39 5.27
CA ARG A 244 17.88 -9.26 6.15
C ARG A 244 17.25 -9.42 7.52
N LEU A 245 16.00 -9.87 7.59
CA LEU A 245 15.30 -10.12 8.85
C LEU A 245 15.99 -11.19 9.69
N LEU A 246 16.34 -12.32 9.08
CA LEU A 246 17.05 -13.40 9.77
C LEU A 246 18.44 -12.96 10.24
N GLN A 247 19.14 -12.15 9.43
CA GLN A 247 20.42 -11.55 9.81
C GLN A 247 20.29 -10.62 11.03
N VAL A 248 19.27 -9.74 11.06
CA VAL A 248 19.02 -8.86 12.21
C VAL A 248 18.76 -9.69 13.48
N ILE A 249 18.01 -10.78 13.37
CA ILE A 249 17.76 -11.69 14.50
C ILE A 249 19.05 -12.34 14.97
N TYR A 250 19.90 -12.80 14.04
CA TYR A 250 21.19 -13.40 14.37
C TYR A 250 22.13 -12.39 15.07
N GLU A 251 22.30 -11.20 14.50
CA GLU A 251 23.20 -10.15 15.03
C GLU A 251 22.80 -9.66 16.41
N ASN A 252 21.49 -9.65 16.70
CA ASN A 252 20.95 -9.17 17.96
C ASN A 252 20.59 -10.30 18.94
N ASN A 253 20.99 -11.55 18.67
CA ASN A 253 20.64 -12.73 19.47
C ASN A 253 19.12 -12.85 19.76
N GLY A 254 18.27 -12.41 18.83
CA GLY A 254 16.83 -12.37 19.01
C GLY A 254 16.32 -11.30 19.99
N ASP A 255 17.09 -10.22 20.24
CA ASP A 255 16.62 -9.09 21.03
C ASP A 255 15.32 -8.55 20.45
N LYS A 256 14.29 -8.53 21.30
CA LYS A 256 12.93 -8.21 20.91
C LYS A 256 12.82 -6.78 20.38
N GLN A 257 13.56 -5.83 20.95
CA GLN A 257 13.43 -4.42 20.59
C GLN A 257 14.00 -4.17 19.20
N ALA A 258 15.22 -4.64 18.92
CA ALA A 258 15.85 -4.48 17.61
C ALA A 258 15.02 -5.12 16.49
N VAL A 259 14.53 -6.35 16.72
CA VAL A 259 13.73 -7.08 15.72
C VAL A 259 12.37 -6.42 15.52
N TYR A 260 11.72 -5.93 16.59
CA TYR A 260 10.42 -5.27 16.46
C TYR A 260 10.51 -3.93 15.75
N SER A 261 11.58 -3.16 15.97
CA SER A 261 11.83 -1.93 15.21
C SER A 261 11.95 -2.22 13.72
N PHE A 262 12.73 -3.24 13.34
CA PHE A 262 12.88 -3.62 11.93
C PHE A 262 11.55 -4.13 11.31
N LEU A 263 10.81 -4.98 12.03
CA LEU A 263 9.51 -5.47 11.58
C LEU A 263 8.47 -4.35 11.48
N GLN A 264 8.51 -3.35 12.37
CA GLN A 264 7.60 -2.21 12.34
C GLN A 264 7.78 -1.35 11.08
N GLU A 265 9.01 -1.28 10.56
CA GLU A 265 9.31 -0.56 9.32
C GLU A 265 8.94 -1.36 8.06
N ASN A 266 8.62 -2.65 8.19
CA ASN A 266 8.36 -3.57 7.09
C ASN A 266 7.11 -4.43 7.32
N VAL A 267 6.11 -3.91 8.04
CA VAL A 267 4.91 -4.66 8.45
C VAL A 267 4.15 -5.22 7.24
N GLU A 268 4.16 -4.47 6.15
CA GLU A 268 3.52 -4.81 4.88
C GLU A 268 4.14 -6.03 4.20
N LYS A 269 5.43 -6.32 4.46
CA LYS A 269 6.13 -7.50 3.92
C LYS A 269 5.82 -8.79 4.67
N LEU A 270 5.09 -8.72 5.79
CA LEU A 270 4.54 -9.89 6.50
C LEU A 270 3.28 -10.41 5.80
N ASN A 271 3.45 -10.85 4.56
CA ASN A 271 2.39 -11.29 3.66
C ASN A 271 2.31 -12.83 3.57
N GLU A 272 1.40 -13.34 2.72
CA GLU A 272 1.14 -14.79 2.59
C GLU A 272 2.30 -15.52 1.90
N ASP A 273 3.03 -14.85 1.01
CA ASP A 273 4.15 -15.44 0.26
C ASP A 273 5.39 -15.65 1.14
N LEU A 274 5.57 -14.86 2.19
CA LEU A 274 6.75 -14.95 3.07
C LEU A 274 6.92 -16.33 3.70
N ALA A 275 5.83 -17.03 4.03
CA ALA A 275 5.88 -18.40 4.55
C ALA A 275 6.42 -19.38 3.50
N GLU A 276 5.93 -19.29 2.26
CA GLU A 276 6.39 -20.13 1.15
C GLU A 276 7.86 -19.85 0.82
N ILE A 277 8.25 -18.57 0.82
CA ILE A 277 9.64 -18.16 0.57
C ILE A 277 10.56 -18.65 1.68
N LEU A 278 10.14 -18.53 2.95
CA LEU A 278 10.88 -19.08 4.09
C LEU A 278 11.11 -20.59 3.93
N GLN A 279 10.07 -21.33 3.57
CA GLN A 279 10.15 -22.78 3.35
C GLN A 279 11.09 -23.13 2.20
N LEU A 280 10.96 -22.45 1.06
CA LEU A 280 11.79 -22.68 -0.13
C LEU A 280 13.26 -22.35 0.16
N TRP A 281 13.51 -21.19 0.78
CA TRP A 281 14.84 -20.74 1.16
C TRP A 281 15.50 -21.73 2.14
N ALA A 282 14.80 -22.11 3.21
CA ALA A 282 15.31 -23.06 4.19
C ALA A 282 15.60 -24.42 3.55
N THR A 283 14.69 -24.93 2.71
CA THR A 283 14.89 -26.20 2.00
C THR A 283 16.13 -26.17 1.10
N ASN A 284 16.43 -25.03 0.48
CA ASN A 284 17.60 -24.90 -0.38
C ASN A 284 18.90 -24.78 0.42
N ILE A 285 18.93 -23.97 1.49
CA ILE A 285 20.12 -23.84 2.34
C ILE A 285 20.45 -25.16 3.05
N LEU A 286 19.43 -25.87 3.54
CA LEU A 286 19.63 -27.12 4.29
C LEU A 286 20.16 -28.28 3.45
N LYS A 287 20.10 -28.22 2.10
CA LYS A 287 20.67 -29.26 1.23
C LYS A 287 22.20 -29.33 1.34
N GLU A 288 22.85 -28.20 1.61
CA GLU A 288 24.30 -28.06 1.58
C GLU A 288 24.89 -27.73 2.96
N ALA A 289 24.05 -27.36 3.93
CA ALA A 289 24.45 -26.95 5.27
C ALA A 289 25.09 -28.10 6.07
N GLN A 290 26.18 -27.78 6.78
CA GLN A 290 26.75 -28.68 7.79
C GLN A 290 25.83 -28.78 9.03
N PRO A 291 25.92 -29.84 9.85
CA PRO A 291 25.06 -30.02 11.02
C PRO A 291 25.06 -28.82 11.99
N ASP A 292 26.23 -28.23 12.25
CA ASP A 292 26.37 -27.08 13.15
C ASP A 292 25.71 -25.81 12.57
N GLU A 293 25.81 -25.61 11.25
CA GLU A 293 25.17 -24.49 10.54
C GLU A 293 23.65 -24.66 10.53
N ALA A 294 23.16 -25.87 10.27
CA ALA A 294 21.74 -26.18 10.33
C ALA A 294 21.18 -25.94 11.74
N GLN A 295 21.93 -26.28 12.80
CA GLN A 295 21.52 -26.01 14.18
C GLN A 295 21.49 -24.51 14.51
N SER A 296 22.48 -23.75 14.06
CA SER A 296 22.48 -22.29 14.19
C SER A 296 21.26 -21.69 13.49
N LEU A 297 20.98 -22.13 12.27
CA LEU A 297 19.82 -21.71 11.49
C LEU A 297 18.49 -22.04 12.20
N ALA A 298 18.37 -23.24 12.75
CA ALA A 298 17.21 -23.66 13.52
C ALA A 298 16.94 -22.73 14.72
N THR A 299 18.01 -22.25 15.36
CA THR A 299 17.90 -21.30 16.48
C THR A 299 17.36 -19.94 16.02
N VAL A 300 17.90 -19.41 14.91
CA VAL A 300 17.44 -18.14 14.34
C VAL A 300 15.99 -18.22 13.89
N ILE A 301 15.61 -19.28 13.17
CA ILE A 301 14.23 -19.49 12.71
C ILE A 301 13.27 -19.68 13.89
N SER A 302 13.69 -20.40 14.95
CA SER A 302 12.86 -20.56 16.15
C SER A 302 12.61 -19.22 16.84
N ASN A 303 13.63 -18.37 16.97
CA ASN A 303 13.49 -17.03 17.54
C ASN A 303 12.60 -16.14 16.67
N PHE A 304 12.80 -16.18 15.35
CA PHE A 304 11.96 -15.50 14.37
C PHE A 304 10.49 -15.86 14.52
N SER A 305 10.15 -17.15 14.48
CA SER A 305 8.78 -17.63 14.65
C SER A 305 8.19 -17.20 15.99
N MET A 306 8.95 -17.32 17.08
CA MET A 306 8.48 -16.90 18.41
C MET A 306 8.17 -15.40 18.45
N LEU A 307 9.05 -14.55 17.91
CA LEU A 307 8.85 -13.10 17.87
C LEU A 307 7.64 -12.73 17.01
N LEU A 308 7.45 -13.36 15.85
CA LEU A 308 6.25 -13.13 15.03
C LEU A 308 4.95 -13.53 15.74
N THR A 309 4.93 -14.66 16.45
CA THR A 309 3.76 -15.03 17.29
C THR A 309 3.50 -14.04 18.42
N GLN A 310 4.33 -13.04 18.68
CA GLN A 310 4.10 -12.01 19.70
C GLN A 310 4.12 -10.60 19.12
N PHE A 311 4.31 -10.45 17.81
CA PHE A 311 4.40 -9.16 17.17
C PHE A 311 3.01 -8.52 17.08
N PRO A 312 2.80 -7.31 17.62
CA PRO A 312 1.47 -6.71 17.75
C PRO A 312 0.98 -6.00 16.48
N LEU A 313 1.88 -5.71 15.53
CA LEU A 313 1.54 -5.00 14.29
C LEU A 313 1.33 -5.98 13.12
N GLY A 314 0.57 -5.52 12.13
CA GLY A 314 0.24 -6.30 10.93
C GLY A 314 -0.89 -7.32 11.14
N SER A 315 -0.98 -8.29 10.24
CA SER A 315 -2.00 -9.32 10.30
C SER A 315 -1.60 -10.42 11.27
N ARG A 316 -2.29 -10.46 12.42
CA ARG A 316 -2.09 -11.51 13.43
C ARG A 316 -2.23 -12.92 12.84
N ALA A 317 -3.18 -13.10 11.92
CA ALA A 317 -3.41 -14.38 11.25
C ALA A 317 -2.18 -14.80 10.43
N ARG A 318 -1.63 -13.90 9.61
CA ARG A 318 -0.44 -14.19 8.77
C ARG A 318 0.80 -14.44 9.61
N ASN A 319 1.01 -13.63 10.65
CA ASN A 319 2.16 -13.81 11.55
C ASN A 319 2.17 -15.21 12.18
N ILE A 320 0.99 -15.75 12.50
CA ILE A 320 0.88 -17.12 13.04
C ILE A 320 1.19 -18.17 11.96
N GLU A 321 0.69 -18.04 10.72
CA GLU A 321 1.02 -19.00 9.65
C GLU A 321 2.51 -19.02 9.30
N ILE A 322 3.15 -17.84 9.23
CA ILE A 322 4.61 -17.73 9.00
C ILE A 322 5.36 -18.40 10.15
N ALA A 323 4.92 -18.17 11.40
CA ALA A 323 5.55 -18.79 12.56
C ALA A 323 5.40 -20.31 12.59
N ILE A 324 4.21 -20.84 12.25
CA ILE A 324 3.96 -22.29 12.12
C ILE A 324 4.95 -22.89 11.11
N THR A 325 5.06 -22.28 9.92
CA THR A 325 5.99 -22.72 8.88
C THR A 325 7.44 -22.74 9.39
N GLY A 326 7.87 -21.67 10.09
CA GLY A 326 9.20 -21.64 10.68
C GLY A 326 9.43 -22.73 11.74
N TYR A 327 8.44 -23.04 12.58
CA TYR A 327 8.56 -24.14 13.53
C TYR A 327 8.62 -25.52 12.86
N GLU A 328 7.87 -25.73 11.78
CA GLU A 328 7.92 -26.97 10.98
C GLU A 328 9.29 -27.16 10.31
N ILE A 329 9.89 -26.07 9.79
CA ILE A 329 11.27 -26.08 9.30
C ILE A 329 12.23 -26.49 10.42
N VAL A 330 12.10 -25.89 11.60
CA VAL A 330 12.96 -26.22 12.75
C VAL A 330 12.82 -27.70 13.15
N LEU A 331 11.62 -28.29 13.09
CA LEU A 331 11.42 -29.71 13.38
C LEU A 331 12.08 -30.65 12.35
N SER A 332 12.31 -30.19 11.11
CA SER A 332 13.07 -30.98 10.13
C SER A 332 14.56 -31.08 10.48
N ILE A 333 15.08 -30.14 11.27
CA ILE A 333 16.47 -30.07 11.72
C ILE A 333 16.62 -30.69 13.12
N CYS A 334 15.79 -30.23 14.06
CA CYS A 334 15.80 -30.66 15.45
C CYS A 334 14.85 -31.84 15.66
N THR A 335 15.31 -33.04 15.34
CA THR A 335 14.52 -34.27 15.55
C THR A 335 14.51 -34.71 17.01
N ARG A 336 13.55 -35.57 17.36
CA ARG A 336 13.40 -36.09 18.72
C ARG A 336 14.62 -36.88 19.18
N GLU A 337 15.26 -37.61 18.27
CA GLU A 337 16.36 -38.52 18.55
C GLU A 337 17.66 -37.77 18.82
N VAL A 338 17.91 -36.69 18.06
CA VAL A 338 19.16 -35.93 18.13
C VAL A 338 19.06 -34.81 19.16
N PHE A 339 17.92 -34.12 19.23
CA PHE A 339 17.72 -32.96 20.11
C PHE A 339 16.38 -33.04 20.87
N PRO A 340 16.19 -34.04 21.76
CA PRO A 340 14.89 -34.35 22.37
C PRO A 340 14.26 -33.17 23.10
N LYS A 341 15.06 -32.39 23.84
CA LYS A 341 14.58 -31.21 24.59
C LYS A 341 14.13 -30.10 23.64
N ASN A 342 14.94 -29.77 22.65
CA ASN A 342 14.63 -28.70 21.69
C ASN A 342 13.40 -29.08 20.86
N TRP A 343 13.36 -30.31 20.35
CA TRP A 343 12.19 -30.85 19.65
C TRP A 343 10.92 -30.69 20.47
N ALA A 344 10.94 -31.08 21.76
CA ALA A 344 9.77 -30.95 22.63
C ALA A 344 9.37 -29.48 22.90
N GLY A 345 10.35 -28.58 23.00
CA GLY A 345 10.10 -27.14 23.09
C GLY A 345 9.39 -26.59 21.84
N ILE A 346 9.85 -26.98 20.64
CA ILE A 346 9.21 -26.58 19.38
C ILE A 346 7.81 -27.18 19.24
N GLN A 347 7.60 -28.43 19.65
CA GLN A 347 6.28 -29.04 19.72
C GLN A 347 5.34 -28.23 20.62
N ALA A 348 5.78 -27.77 21.80
CA ALA A 348 4.97 -26.91 22.65
C ALA A 348 4.68 -25.53 22.00
N LEU A 349 5.63 -24.96 21.26
CA LEU A 349 5.43 -23.70 20.53
C LEU A 349 4.42 -23.86 19.37
N LEU A 350 4.47 -24.96 18.62
CA LEU A 350 3.45 -25.31 17.62
C LEU A 350 2.07 -25.50 18.26
N GLY A 351 2.00 -26.15 19.42
CA GLY A 351 0.76 -26.27 20.18
C GLY A 351 0.13 -24.90 20.50
N ASN A 352 0.95 -23.94 20.93
CA ASN A 352 0.50 -22.57 21.17
C ASN A 352 0.04 -21.88 19.87
N ALA A 353 0.81 -22.02 18.79
CA ALA A 353 0.49 -21.41 17.50
C ALA A 353 -0.84 -21.93 16.96
N TYR A 354 -1.08 -23.24 17.01
CA TYR A 354 -2.35 -23.86 16.59
C TYR A 354 -3.52 -23.50 17.51
N ARG A 355 -3.30 -23.36 18.82
CA ARG A 355 -4.33 -22.87 19.75
C ARG A 355 -4.80 -21.46 19.38
N ASP A 356 -3.86 -20.60 18.98
CA ASP A 356 -4.11 -19.19 18.68
C ASP A 356 -4.41 -18.95 17.18
N ARG A 357 -4.34 -20.00 16.35
CA ARG A 357 -4.49 -19.93 14.90
C ARG A 357 -5.88 -19.45 14.51
N ILE A 358 -5.90 -18.42 13.67
CA ILE A 358 -7.13 -17.74 13.22
C ILE A 358 -7.68 -18.39 11.95
N LEU A 359 -6.81 -18.86 11.05
CA LEU A 359 -7.21 -19.47 9.77
C LEU A 359 -7.51 -20.97 9.93
N GLY A 360 -8.37 -21.49 9.05
CA GLY A 360 -8.82 -22.89 9.08
C GLY A 360 -9.98 -23.17 10.03
N ASN A 361 -10.32 -24.45 10.19
CA ASN A 361 -11.38 -24.86 11.11
C ASN A 361 -10.87 -24.80 12.55
N LYS A 362 -11.58 -24.06 13.41
CA LYS A 362 -11.19 -23.89 14.82
C LYS A 362 -11.08 -25.22 15.59
N ALA A 363 -12.00 -26.16 15.37
CA ALA A 363 -11.96 -27.44 16.07
C ALA A 363 -10.74 -28.26 15.63
N GLU A 364 -10.45 -28.32 14.32
CA GLU A 364 -9.27 -28.99 13.79
C GLU A 364 -7.97 -28.37 14.33
N ASN A 365 -7.91 -27.04 14.39
CA ASN A 365 -6.76 -26.32 14.96
C ASN A 365 -6.54 -26.71 16.44
N LEU A 366 -7.60 -26.84 17.23
CA LEU A 366 -7.49 -27.28 18.63
C LEU A 366 -7.06 -28.74 18.76
N GLU A 367 -7.50 -29.65 17.88
CA GLU A 367 -7.00 -31.03 17.86
C GLU A 367 -5.51 -31.10 17.52
N GLN A 368 -5.05 -30.27 16.57
CA GLN A 368 -3.62 -30.16 16.26
C GLN A 368 -2.84 -29.63 17.47
N ALA A 369 -3.35 -28.58 18.13
CA ALA A 369 -2.73 -28.06 19.35
C ALA A 369 -2.59 -29.14 20.45
N ILE A 370 -3.64 -29.94 20.68
CA ILE A 370 -3.61 -31.08 21.62
C ILE A 370 -2.52 -32.08 21.22
N THR A 371 -2.43 -32.40 19.93
CA THR A 371 -1.44 -33.36 19.41
C THR A 371 -0.02 -32.89 19.68
N TYR A 372 0.28 -31.63 19.35
CA TYR A 372 1.58 -31.00 19.58
C TYR A 372 1.95 -30.92 21.08
N PHE A 373 1.01 -30.50 21.94
CA PHE A 373 1.26 -30.47 23.39
C PHE A 373 1.48 -31.86 23.98
N LYS A 374 0.72 -32.87 23.55
CA LYS A 374 0.93 -34.26 23.97
C LYS A 374 2.29 -34.79 23.53
N ALA A 375 2.73 -34.46 22.33
CA ALA A 375 4.06 -34.81 21.83
C ALA A 375 5.16 -34.18 22.69
N ALA A 376 5.06 -32.89 23.00
CA ALA A 376 5.99 -32.18 23.87
C ALA A 376 6.11 -32.83 25.27
N LEU A 377 4.97 -33.22 25.86
CA LEU A 377 4.88 -33.86 27.19
C LEU A 377 5.49 -35.26 27.26
N GLN A 378 5.83 -35.90 26.14
CA GLN A 378 6.57 -37.17 26.15
C GLN A 378 8.02 -36.99 26.61
N ILE A 379 8.58 -35.77 26.47
CA ILE A 379 9.93 -35.43 26.90
C ILE A 379 9.89 -34.47 28.09
N LEU A 380 9.07 -33.42 28.00
CA LEU A 380 8.87 -32.44 29.07
C LEU A 380 8.06 -33.09 30.18
N ASN A 381 8.73 -33.71 31.15
CA ASN A 381 8.10 -34.36 32.29
C ASN A 381 8.30 -33.56 33.59
N ARG A 382 7.49 -33.89 34.60
CA ARG A 382 7.47 -33.16 35.88
C ARG A 382 8.80 -33.23 36.64
N ASN A 383 9.59 -34.29 36.48
CA ASN A 383 10.81 -34.49 37.24
C ASN A 383 11.97 -33.71 36.62
N ASP A 384 12.15 -33.84 35.31
CA ASP A 384 13.31 -33.28 34.61
C ASP A 384 13.08 -31.83 34.15
N PHE A 385 11.82 -31.48 33.84
CA PHE A 385 11.43 -30.17 33.30
C PHE A 385 10.14 -29.63 33.95
N PRO A 386 10.09 -29.45 35.29
CA PRO A 386 8.86 -29.14 36.03
C PRO A 386 8.14 -27.88 35.54
N GLN A 387 8.88 -26.83 35.18
CA GLN A 387 8.31 -25.56 34.72
C GLN A 387 7.68 -25.68 33.32
N ASP A 388 8.42 -26.27 32.37
CA ASP A 388 7.94 -26.46 31.01
C ASP A 388 6.78 -27.46 30.94
N TRP A 389 6.84 -28.53 31.74
CA TRP A 389 5.73 -29.47 31.90
C TRP A 389 4.47 -28.77 32.42
N ALA A 390 4.58 -27.99 33.51
CA ALA A 390 3.44 -27.29 34.09
C ALA A 390 2.82 -26.28 33.10
N ARG A 391 3.66 -25.49 32.42
CA ARG A 391 3.21 -24.55 31.38
C ARG A 391 2.49 -25.26 30.24
N THR A 392 3.05 -26.36 29.75
CA THR A 392 2.45 -27.15 28.66
C THR A 392 1.12 -27.77 29.08
N GLN A 393 1.01 -28.27 30.32
CA GLN A 393 -0.25 -28.78 30.88
C GLN A 393 -1.33 -27.70 31.01
N ILE A 394 -0.96 -26.47 31.43
CA ILE A 394 -1.90 -25.35 31.50
C ILE A 394 -2.49 -25.07 30.12
N PHE A 395 -1.64 -24.92 29.09
CA PHE A 395 -2.10 -24.66 27.73
C PHE A 395 -2.91 -25.82 27.14
N LEU A 396 -2.54 -27.06 27.44
CA LEU A 396 -3.36 -28.22 27.06
C LEU A 396 -4.75 -28.18 27.73
N GLY A 397 -4.82 -27.79 29.01
CA GLY A 397 -6.09 -27.59 29.72
C GLY A 397 -6.94 -26.49 29.09
N GLU A 398 -6.34 -25.35 28.71
CA GLU A 398 -7.03 -24.28 27.99
C GLU A 398 -7.60 -24.75 26.65
N VAL A 399 -6.85 -25.57 25.90
CA VAL A 399 -7.34 -26.14 24.65
C VAL A 399 -8.52 -27.06 24.89
N TYR A 400 -8.47 -27.93 25.91
CA TYR A 400 -9.60 -28.80 26.24
C TYR A 400 -10.87 -28.07 26.66
N ILE A 401 -10.75 -26.90 27.31
CA ILE A 401 -11.90 -26.06 27.65
C ILE A 401 -12.54 -25.45 26.39
N ARG A 402 -11.74 -25.20 25.34
CA ARG A 402 -12.17 -24.56 24.09
C ARG A 402 -12.57 -25.53 22.99
N ARG A 403 -12.24 -26.82 23.15
CA ARG A 403 -12.59 -27.93 22.26
C ARG A 403 -14.09 -28.21 22.33
#